data_AF-A0A512IGA9-F1
#
_entry.id   AF-A0A512IGA9-F1
#
_cell.length_a   1.000
_cell.length_b   1.000
_cell.length_c   1.000
_cell.angle_alpha   90.00
_cell.angle_beta   90.00
_cell.angle_gamma   90.00
#
_symmetry.space_group_name_H-M   'P 1'
#
loop_
_entity.id
_entity.type
_entity.pdbx_description
1 polymer ?
#
loop_
_entity_poly.entity_id
_entity_poly.type
_entity_poly.pdbx_seq_one_letter_code
_entity_poly.pdbx_strand_id
1 'polypeptide(L)' 'MQVRIAESIALVTIGDGVVAALFPARHAARWMIGPDPVRRVVAMFVEHPGLMRAVGVLQVVAGIAWVAALPPKPR' A
#
# COMPACT_ATOMS: atom_id res chain seq x y z
N MET A 1 13.88 -14.79 13.28
CA MET A 1 14.06 -14.16 11.92
C MET A 1 12.78 -13.57 11.32
N GLN A 2 11.61 -14.15 11.59
CA GLN A 2 10.33 -13.76 10.96
C GLN A 2 9.84 -12.35 11.33
N VAL A 3 10.07 -11.90 12.57
CA VAL A 3 9.60 -10.57 13.03
C VAL A 3 10.19 -9.43 12.21
N ARG A 4 11.50 -9.48 11.91
CA ARG A 4 12.16 -8.44 11.10
C ARG A 4 11.62 -8.38 9.67
N ILE A 5 11.30 -9.54 9.07
CA ILE A 5 10.70 -9.59 7.74
C ILE A 5 9.30 -9.00 7.77
N ALA A 6 8.49 -9.37 8.76
CA ALA A 6 7.14 -8.83 8.93
C ALA A 6 7.15 -7.30 9.18
N GLU A 7 8.07 -6.82 10.02
CA GLU A 7 8.26 -5.39 10.28
C GLU A 7 8.67 -4.64 8.99
N SER A 8 9.63 -5.18 8.23
CA SER A 8 10.02 -4.61 6.93
C SER A 8 8.85 -4.56 5.94
N ILE A 9 8.04 -5.62 5.85
CA ILE A 9 6.85 -5.63 4.99
C ILE A 9 5.86 -4.55 5.45
N ALA A 10 5.61 -4.44 6.76
CA ALA A 10 4.70 -3.43 7.28
C ALA A 10 5.19 -2.00 7.01
N LEU A 11 6.49 -1.74 7.12
CA LEU A 11 7.08 -0.45 6.77
C LEU A 11 6.93 -0.12 5.28
N VAL A 12 7.14 -1.08 4.39
CA VAL A 12 6.91 -0.91 2.94
C VAL A 12 5.43 -0.62 2.66
N THR A 13 4.51 -1.37 3.28
CA THR A 13 3.06 -1.14 3.17
C THR A 13 2.65 0.25 3.66
N ILE A 14 3.22 0.73 4.77
CA ILE A 14 2.96 2.09 5.26
C ILE A 14 3.46 3.12 4.25
N GLY A 15 4.69 2.94 3.74
CA GLY A 15 5.27 3.84 2.74
C GLY A 15 4.44 3.90 1.46
N ASP A 16 4.02 2.75 0.93
CA ASP A 16 3.13 2.66 -0.23
C ASP A 16 1.80 3.37 0.03
N GLY A 17 1.18 3.08 1.18
CA GLY A 17 -0.08 3.69 1.59
C GLY A 17 -0.02 5.23 1.68
N VAL A 18 1.08 5.79 2.21
CA VAL A 18 1.30 7.24 2.25
C VAL A 18 1.38 7.81 0.84
N VAL A 19 2.13 7.18 -0.06
CA VAL A 19 2.26 7.62 -1.45
C VAL A 19 0.93 7.54 -2.19
N ALA A 20 0.16 6.46 -1.98
CA ALA A 20 -1.18 6.29 -2.54
C ALA A 20 -2.18 7.31 -1.99
N ALA A 21 -2.09 7.70 -0.72
CA ALA A 21 -2.98 8.69 -0.12
C ALA A 21 -2.71 10.12 -0.61
N LEU A 22 -1.43 10.50 -0.69
CA LEU A 22 -1.01 11.85 -1.06
C LEU A 22 -0.98 12.08 -2.57
N PHE A 23 -0.59 11.07 -3.35
CA PHE A 23 -0.39 11.17 -4.79
C PHE A 23 -1.15 10.07 -5.59
N PRO A 24 -2.46 9.86 -5.34
CA PRO A 24 -3.21 8.68 -5.80
C PRO A 24 -3.12 8.43 -7.31
N ALA A 25 -3.50 9.41 -8.13
CA ALA A 25 -3.51 9.25 -9.59
C ALA A 25 -2.10 9.06 -10.17
N ARG A 26 -1.12 9.83 -9.69
CA ARG A 26 0.28 9.72 -10.15
C ARG A 26 0.90 8.38 -9.75
N HIS A 27 0.60 7.91 -8.55
CA HIS A 27 1.07 6.62 -8.07
C HIS A 27 0.42 5.47 -8.86
N ALA A 28 -0.91 5.45 -9.01
CA ALA A 28 -1.62 4.45 -9.79
C ALA A 28 -1.16 4.43 -11.26
N ALA A 29 -0.99 5.59 -11.90
CA ALA A 29 -0.58 5.66 -13.30
C ALA A 29 0.80 5.02 -13.59
N ARG A 30 1.73 5.02 -12.62
CA ARG A 30 3.04 4.34 -12.78
C ARG A 30 2.92 2.82 -12.87
N TRP A 31 1.82 2.26 -12.37
CA TRP A 31 1.53 0.84 -12.39
C TRP A 31 0.66 0.40 -13.58
N MET A 32 0.44 1.28 -14.58
CA MET A 32 -0.26 0.98 -15.84
C MET A 32 0.59 0.10 -16.78
N ILE A 33 1.06 -1.04 -16.30
CA ILE A 33 1.90 -1.99 -17.02
C ILE A 33 1.32 -3.41 -16.92
N GLY A 34 1.61 -4.27 -17.91
CA GLY A 34 1.18 -5.66 -17.93
C GLY A 34 -0.14 -5.93 -18.69
N PRO A 35 -0.76 -7.10 -18.47
CA PRO A 35 -1.95 -7.56 -19.22
C PRO A 35 -3.17 -6.64 -19.05
N ASP A 36 -4.06 -6.64 -20.03
CA ASP A 36 -5.26 -5.76 -20.06
C ASP A 36 -6.18 -5.83 -18.83
N PRO A 37 -6.39 -6.99 -18.18
CA PRO A 37 -7.15 -7.03 -16.93
C PRO A 37 -6.51 -6.20 -15.81
N VAL A 38 -5.19 -6.25 -15.67
CA VAL A 38 -4.45 -5.49 -14.64
C VAL A 38 -4.54 -3.99 -14.95
N ARG A 39 -4.33 -3.61 -16.22
CA ARG A 39 -4.45 -2.22 -16.66
C ARG A 39 -5.85 -1.65 -16.42
N ARG A 40 -6.91 -2.44 -16.57
CA ARG A 40 -8.29 -2.00 -16.27
C ARG A 40 -8.49 -1.70 -14.78
N VAL A 41 -7.97 -2.53 -13.90
CA VAL A 41 -8.03 -2.29 -12.45
C VAL A 41 -7.27 -1.02 -12.08
N VAL A 42 -6.07 -0.84 -12.63
CA VAL A 42 -5.27 0.36 -12.37
C VAL A 42 -5.93 1.61 -12.96
N ALA A 43 -6.55 1.51 -14.14
CA ALA A 43 -7.28 2.62 -14.76
C ALA A 43 -8.42 3.13 -13.86
N MET A 44 -9.16 2.24 -13.18
CA MET A 44 -10.18 2.65 -12.20
C MET A 44 -9.60 3.54 -11.09
N PHE A 45 -8.40 3.23 -10.59
CA PHE A 45 -7.75 4.04 -9.55
C PHE A 45 -7.20 5.37 -10.08
N VAL A 46 -6.86 5.45 -11.37
CA VAL A 46 -6.47 6.69 -12.04
C VAL A 46 -7.70 7.59 -12.27
N GLU A 47 -8.81 7.02 -12.73
CA GLU A 47 -10.08 7.72 -12.99
C GLU A 47 -10.77 8.17 -11.69
N HIS A 48 -10.65 7.38 -10.62
CA HIS A 48 -11.24 7.64 -9.31
C HIS A 48 -10.17 7.74 -8.21
N PRO A 49 -9.38 8.84 -8.17
CA PRO A 49 -8.28 8.99 -7.22
C PRO A 49 -8.71 8.99 -5.74
N GLY A 50 -9.99 9.30 -5.46
CA GLY A 50 -10.57 9.18 -4.12
C GLY A 50 -10.57 7.74 -3.59
N LEU A 51 -10.82 6.75 -4.46
CA LEU A 51 -10.77 5.33 -4.10
C LEU A 51 -9.34 4.92 -3.77
N MET A 52 -8.36 5.32 -4.59
CA MET A 52 -6.95 5.02 -4.34
C MET A 52 -6.45 5.69 -3.05
N ARG A 53 -6.92 6.90 -2.75
CA ARG A 53 -6.61 7.57 -1.49
C ARG A 53 -7.17 6.78 -0.30
N ALA A 54 -8.42 6.32 -0.38
CA ALA A 54 -9.03 5.52 0.68
C ALA A 54 -8.25 4.21 0.89
N VAL A 55 -7.85 3.53 -0.18
CA VAL A 55 -6.98 2.34 -0.11
C VAL A 55 -5.64 2.69 0.56
N GLY A 56 -5.01 3.80 0.18
CA GLY A 56 -3.76 4.26 0.80
C GLY A 56 -3.88 4.51 2.30
N VAL A 57 -4.94 5.19 2.74
CA VAL A 57 -5.22 5.42 4.17
C VAL A 57 -5.44 4.09 4.91
N LEU A 58 -6.19 3.16 4.31
CA LEU A 58 -6.39 1.82 4.88
C LEU A 58 -5.09 1.04 4.99
N GLN A 59 -4.20 1.12 3.99
CA GLN A 59 -2.86 0.51 4.04
C GLN A 59 -2.03 1.06 5.20
N VAL A 60 -2.01 2.38 5.40
CA VAL A 60 -1.27 3.01 6.51
C VAL A 60 -1.80 2.53 7.86
N VAL A 61 -3.12 2.56 8.06
CA VAL A 61 -3.75 2.13 9.32
C VAL A 61 -3.46 0.65 9.58
N ALA A 62 -3.63 -0.21 8.58
CA ALA A 62 -3.36 -1.65 8.69
C ALA A 62 -1.88 -1.94 8.96
N GLY A 63 -0.96 -1.24 8.30
CA GLY A 63 0.47 -1.40 8.51
C GLY A 63 0.91 -0.97 9.92
N ILE A 64 0.39 0.15 10.44
CA ILE A 64 0.65 0.59 11.82
C ILE A 64 0.11 -0.44 12.82
N ALA A 65 -1.13 -0.92 12.61
CA ALA A 65 -1.72 -1.95 13.46
C ALA A 65 -0.91 -3.25 13.44
N TRP A 66 -0.37 -3.63 12.27
CA TRP A 66 0.50 -4.79 12.15
C TRP A 66 1.79 -4.62 12.94
N VAL A 67 2.50 -3.49 12.79
CA VAL A 67 3.72 -3.21 13.58
C VAL A 67 3.42 -3.27 15.08
N ALA A 68 2.32 -2.67 15.52
CA ALA A 68 1.91 -2.69 16.93
C ALA A 68 1.62 -4.10 17.48
N ALA A 69 1.21 -5.03 16.61
CA ALA A 69 0.93 -6.42 16.97
C ALA A 69 2.18 -7.33 16.95
N LEU A 70 3.34 -6.85 16.50
CA LEU A 70 4.56 -7.67 16.42
C LEU A 70 5.19 -7.89 17.81
N PRO A 71 5.80 -9.07 18.06
CA PRO A 71 6.51 -9.33 19.32
C PRO A 71 7.73 -8.39 19.50
N PRO A 72 8.01 -7.91 20.73
CA PRO A 72 9.08 -6.94 20.99
C PRO A 72 10.50 -7.50 20.87
N LYS A 73 10.66 -8.83 20.86
CA LYS A 73 11.94 -9.50 20.63
C LYS A 73 11.81 -10.45 19.43
N PRO A 74 12.78 -10.45 18.50
CA PRO A 74 12.87 -11.50 17.51
C PRO A 74 13.04 -12.84 18.25
N ARG A 75 12.06 -13.74 18.11
CA ARG A 75 12.24 -15.16 18.44
C ARG A 75 13.15 -15.82 17.40
#